data_AF-A0A0F9KFM4-F1
#
_entry.id   AF-A0A0F9KFM4-F1
#
_cell.length_a   1.000
_cell.length_b   1.000
_cell.length_c   1.000
_cell.angle_alpha   90.00
_cell.angle_beta   90.00
_cell.angle_gamma   90.00
#
_symmetry.space_group_name_H-M   'P 1'
#
loop_
_entity.id
_entity.type
_entity.pdbx_description
1 polymer ?
#
loop_
_entity_poly.entity_id
_entity_poly.type
_entity_poly.pdbx_seq_one_letter_code
_entity_poly.pdbx_strand_id
1 'polypeptide(L)'
;MDRRKINKVGCKGYDIDNKTIVSLYLSGGLTMKEIGTKLDISHWTVLDRLKKSGVKKNTRHKVNHSVFSKPNAKNCYWAGFLAADGCVVSKKTQVEVELQYKDRAHLEKLC
;
A
#
# COMPACT_ATOMS: atom_id res chain seq x y z
N MET A 1 12.13 -25.41 -35.59
CA MET A 1 10.70 -25.29 -35.23
C MET A 1 10.57 -24.22 -34.15
N ASP A 2 10.36 -23.00 -34.61
CA ASP A 2 10.37 -21.78 -33.79
C ASP A 2 8.93 -21.42 -33.39
N ARG A 3 8.61 -21.55 -32.10
CA ARG A 3 7.29 -21.30 -31.54
C ARG A 3 7.22 -19.86 -31.03
N ARG A 4 6.67 -18.98 -31.88
CA ARG A 4 5.70 -17.89 -31.58
C ARG A 4 6.08 -16.54 -32.22
N LYS A 5 5.70 -16.39 -33.49
CA LYS A 5 5.18 -15.11 -33.99
C LYS A 5 3.81 -14.88 -33.35
N ILE A 6 3.78 -14.25 -32.17
CA ILE A 6 2.55 -13.63 -31.67
C ILE A 6 2.69 -12.14 -31.99
N ASN A 7 1.98 -11.71 -33.03
CA ASN A 7 1.62 -10.32 -33.23
C ASN A 7 0.98 -9.80 -31.94
N LYS A 8 1.75 -9.06 -31.14
CA LYS A 8 1.17 -8.25 -30.07
C LYS A 8 0.56 -7.03 -30.73
N VAL A 9 -0.74 -7.13 -31.00
CA VAL A 9 -1.61 -5.98 -31.27
C VAL A 9 -1.31 -4.93 -30.21
N GLY A 10 -0.80 -3.76 -30.62
CA GLY A 10 -0.27 -2.74 -29.71
C GLY A 10 -1.30 -2.32 -28.67
N CYS A 11 -1.00 -2.58 -27.40
CA CYS A 11 -1.82 -2.09 -26.30
C CYS A 11 -1.64 -0.56 -26.19
N LYS A 12 -2.75 0.20 -26.19
CA LYS A 12 -2.79 1.63 -25.88
C LYS A 12 -1.92 1.90 -24.64
N GLY A 13 -0.91 2.77 -24.76
CA GLY A 13 -0.04 3.15 -23.63
C GLY A 13 1.48 2.95 -23.82
N TYR A 14 1.95 2.50 -24.99
CA TYR A 14 3.38 2.31 -25.25
C TYR A 14 4.19 3.63 -25.34
N ASP A 15 3.52 4.77 -25.55
CA ASP A 15 4.16 6.08 -25.74
C ASP A 15 4.29 6.93 -24.46
N ILE A 16 3.87 6.40 -23.31
CA ILE A 16 4.01 7.14 -22.04
C ILE A 16 5.46 7.04 -21.58
N ASP A 17 6.13 8.18 -21.44
CA ASP A 17 7.50 8.24 -20.94
C ASP A 17 7.61 7.73 -19.48
N ASN A 18 8.68 6.97 -19.22
CA ASN A 18 8.92 6.39 -17.91
C ASN A 18 9.16 7.47 -16.84
N LYS A 19 9.73 8.64 -17.20
CA LYS A 19 9.96 9.73 -16.24
C LYS A 19 8.64 10.30 -15.73
N THR A 20 7.61 10.37 -16.57
CA THR A 20 6.26 10.79 -16.17
C THR A 20 5.71 9.88 -15.07
N ILE A 21 5.80 8.56 -15.25
CA ILE A 21 5.34 7.58 -14.26
C ILE A 21 6.11 7.71 -12.94
N VAL A 22 7.44 7.85 -13.01
CA VAL A 22 8.29 8.04 -11.83
C VAL A 22 7.94 9.34 -11.09
N SER A 23 7.72 10.45 -11.81
CA SER A 23 7.36 11.74 -11.21
C SER A 23 6.00 11.71 -10.51
N LEU A 24 4.99 11.07 -11.11
CA LEU A 24 3.66 10.92 -10.52
C LEU A 24 3.69 10.06 -9.24
N TYR A 25 4.56 9.05 -9.21
CA TYR A 25 4.73 8.17 -8.05
C TYR A 25 5.49 8.85 -6.91
N LEU A 26 6.67 9.42 -7.19
CA LEU A 26 7.56 9.97 -6.16
C LEU A 26 7.13 11.36 -5.69
N SER A 27 6.85 12.28 -6.62
CA SER A 27 6.52 13.67 -6.29
C SER A 27 5.01 13.88 -6.12
N GLY A 28 4.21 13.22 -6.96
CA GLY A 28 2.75 13.31 -6.89
C GLY A 28 2.12 12.52 -5.74
N GLY A 29 2.86 11.53 -5.19
CA GLY A 29 2.36 10.68 -4.10
C GLY A 29 1.19 9.77 -4.50
N LEU A 30 0.96 9.59 -5.81
CA LEU A 30 -0.12 8.74 -6.32
C LEU A 30 0.24 7.26 -6.18
N THR A 31 -0.76 6.45 -5.85
CA THR A 31 -0.65 5.00 -5.88
C THR A 31 -0.55 4.48 -7.31
N MET A 32 0.03 3.29 -7.49
CA MET A 32 0.13 2.66 -8.82
C MET A 32 -1.24 2.44 -9.48
N LYS A 33 -2.29 2.25 -8.68
CA LYS A 33 -3.66 2.09 -9.17
C LYS A 33 -4.21 3.41 -9.71
N GLU A 34 -4.03 4.51 -8.96
CA GLU A 34 -4.42 5.85 -9.42
C GLU A 34 -3.65 6.27 -10.67
N ILE A 35 -2.34 5.98 -10.73
CA ILE A 35 -1.51 6.23 -11.92
C ILE A 35 -2.04 5.43 -13.11
N GLY A 36 -2.36 4.14 -12.91
CA GLY A 36 -2.90 3.28 -13.95
C GLY A 36 -4.24 3.80 -14.49
N THR A 37 -5.16 4.18 -13.60
CA THR A 37 -6.43 4.79 -13.98
C THR A 37 -6.24 6.13 -14.70
N LYS A 38 -5.32 6.97 -14.24
CA LYS A 38 -5.06 8.30 -14.82
C LYS A 38 -4.44 8.24 -16.21
N LEU A 39 -3.67 7.20 -16.49
CA LEU A 39 -2.94 7.02 -17.75
C LEU A 39 -3.53 5.95 -18.67
N ASP A 40 -4.69 5.39 -18.29
CA ASP A 40 -5.37 4.28 -18.99
C ASP A 40 -4.44 3.07 -19.26
N ILE A 41 -3.61 2.73 -18.27
CA ILE A 41 -2.71 1.56 -18.32
C ILE A 41 -2.91 0.69 -17.10
N SER A 42 -2.61 -0.60 -17.25
CA SER A 42 -2.65 -1.51 -16.12
C SER A 42 -1.65 -1.09 -15.04
N HIS A 43 -2.07 -1.14 -13.78
CA HIS A 43 -1.17 -0.90 -12.64
C HIS A 43 0.02 -1.89 -12.62
N TRP A 44 -0.09 -3.05 -13.29
CA TRP A 44 1.02 -3.98 -13.52
C TRP A 44 2.10 -3.38 -14.44
N THR A 45 1.69 -2.63 -15.47
CA THR A 45 2.60 -1.90 -16.36
C THR A 45 3.31 -0.77 -15.61
N VAL A 46 2.58 -0.07 -14.74
CA VAL A 46 3.16 0.94 -13.83
C VAL A 46 4.23 0.30 -12.94
N LEU A 47 3.91 -0.83 -12.31
CA LEU A 47 4.85 -1.57 -11.45
C LEU A 47 6.10 -2.01 -12.21
N ASP A 48 5.95 -2.57 -13.41
CA ASP A 48 7.08 -3.02 -14.24
C ASP A 48 8.00 -1.84 -14.62
N ARG A 49 7.44 -0.71 -15.03
CA ARG A 49 8.21 0.50 -15.41
C ARG A 49 8.92 1.14 -14.22
N LEU A 50 8.27 1.18 -13.04
CA LEU A 50 8.91 1.64 -11.81
C LEU A 50 10.09 0.75 -11.42
N LYS A 51 9.92 -0.58 -11.49
CA LYS A 51 11.01 -1.54 -11.23
C LYS A 51 12.19 -1.34 -12.18
N LYS A 52 11.93 -1.20 -13.49
CA LYS A 52 12.96 -0.95 -14.51
C LYS A 52 13.69 0.39 -14.31
N SER A 53 13.00 1.37 -13.72
CA SER A 53 13.57 2.69 -13.38
C SER A 53 14.29 2.71 -12.03
N GLY A 54 14.45 1.57 -11.36
CA GLY A 54 15.13 1.46 -10.06
C GLY A 54 14.31 1.95 -8.86
N VAL A 55 13.02 2.29 -9.07
CA VAL A 55 12.15 2.76 -8.00
C VAL A 55 11.65 1.58 -7.17
N LYS A 56 12.01 1.56 -5.88
CA LYS A 56 11.52 0.57 -4.92
C LYS A 56 10.10 0.92 -4.50
N LYS A 57 9.23 -0.09 -4.42
CA LYS A 57 7.89 0.06 -3.85
C LYS A 57 8.01 0.48 -2.39
N ASN A 58 7.37 1.58 -2.01
CA ASN A 58 7.20 1.88 -0.59
C ASN A 58 6.17 0.92 0.01
N THR A 59 6.63 -0.03 0.82
CA THR A 59 5.77 -0.96 1.57
C THR A 59 5.36 -0.41 2.93
N ARG A 60 5.88 0.75 3.34
CA ARG A 60 5.55 1.38 4.61
C ARG A 60 4.31 2.26 4.45
N HIS A 61 3.36 2.09 5.34
CA HIS A 61 2.21 2.97 5.45
C HIS A 61 2.64 4.31 6.06
N LYS A 62 1.96 5.41 5.69
CA LYS A 62 2.07 6.66 6.45
C LYS A 62 1.42 6.44 7.82
N VAL A 63 2.15 6.66 8.90
CA VAL A 63 1.68 6.45 10.27
C VAL A 63 1.68 7.80 11.00
N ASN A 64 0.62 8.06 11.78
CA ASN A 64 0.59 9.19 12.69
C ASN A 64 1.22 8.78 14.04
N HIS A 65 2.47 9.15 14.26
CA HIS A 65 3.19 8.86 15.51
C HIS A 65 2.66 9.62 16.72
N SER A 66 1.85 10.65 16.52
CA SER A 66 1.25 11.47 17.58
C SER A 66 -0.19 11.05 17.94
N VAL A 67 -0.65 9.91 17.44
CA VAL A 67 -2.07 9.49 17.58
C VAL A 67 -2.53 9.41 19.04
N PHE A 68 -1.63 9.08 19.98
CA PHE A 68 -1.93 9.01 21.41
C PHE A 68 -1.50 10.26 22.20
N SER A 69 -0.94 11.29 21.54
CA SER A 69 -0.47 12.50 22.22
C SER A 69 -1.62 13.41 22.71
N LYS A 70 -2.79 13.33 22.07
CA LYS A 70 -4.01 14.05 22.46
C LYS A 70 -5.17 13.06 22.65
N PRO A 71 -5.52 12.69 23.88
CA PRO A 71 -6.59 11.73 24.15
C PRO A 71 -7.94 12.12 23.56
N ASN A 72 -8.65 11.15 23.00
CA ASN A 72 -10.05 11.22 22.56
C ASN A 72 -10.68 9.82 22.64
N ALA A 73 -12.01 9.73 22.53
CA ALA A 73 -12.72 8.45 22.70
C ALA A 73 -12.17 7.32 21.82
N LYS A 74 -11.83 7.62 20.55
CA LYS A 74 -11.36 6.62 19.58
C LYS A 74 -9.94 6.14 19.91
N ASN A 75 -8.99 7.03 20.17
CA ASN A 75 -7.61 6.62 20.48
C ASN A 75 -7.49 6.02 21.90
N CYS A 76 -8.30 6.44 22.87
CA CYS A 76 -8.34 5.84 24.20
C CYS A 76 -8.87 4.41 24.13
N TYR A 77 -9.91 4.15 23.32
CA TYR A 77 -10.38 2.79 23.05
C TYR A 77 -9.25 1.91 22.51
N TRP A 78 -8.56 2.36 21.45
CA TRP A 78 -7.46 1.58 20.87
C TRP A 78 -6.29 1.39 21.83
N ALA A 79 -5.95 2.40 22.64
CA ALA A 79 -4.91 2.27 23.66
C ALA A 79 -5.30 1.22 24.71
N GLY A 80 -6.54 1.23 25.20
CA GLY A 80 -7.04 0.25 26.15
C GLY A 80 -7.09 -1.16 25.57
N PHE A 81 -7.57 -1.30 24.33
CA PHE A 81 -7.62 -2.57 23.62
C PHE A 81 -6.21 -3.17 23.41
N LEU A 82 -5.25 -2.35 22.96
CA LEU A 82 -3.86 -2.77 22.81
C LEU A 82 -3.20 -3.10 24.16
N ALA A 83 -3.56 -2.42 25.24
CA ALA A 83 -3.04 -2.70 26.57
C ALA A 83 -3.61 -3.99 27.16
N ALA A 84 -4.85 -4.35 26.82
CA ALA A 84 -5.51 -5.55 27.31
C ALA A 84 -5.05 -6.81 26.56
N ASP A 85 -5.12 -6.78 25.22
CA ASP A 85 -4.93 -7.96 24.37
C ASP A 85 -3.60 -7.95 23.60
N GLY A 86 -2.86 -6.84 23.62
CA GLY A 86 -1.60 -6.72 22.91
C GLY A 86 -0.43 -7.34 23.67
N CYS A 87 0.49 -7.95 22.91
CA CYS A 87 1.75 -8.49 23.40
C CYS A 87 2.93 -7.68 22.86
N VAL A 88 3.76 -7.13 23.74
CA VAL A 88 4.99 -6.42 23.36
C VAL A 88 6.07 -7.44 23.05
N VAL A 89 6.63 -7.38 21.84
CA VAL A 89 7.70 -8.30 21.42
C VAL A 89 9.04 -7.75 21.86
N SER A 90 9.63 -8.26 22.94
CA SER A 90 10.78 -7.64 23.66
C SER A 90 12.05 -7.37 22.83
N LYS A 91 12.19 -7.95 21.63
CA LYS A 91 13.33 -7.75 20.71
C LYS A 91 12.99 -6.89 19.48
N LYS A 92 11.77 -6.39 19.38
CA LYS A 92 11.28 -5.60 18.24
C LYS A 92 10.48 -4.41 18.77
N THR A 93 10.44 -3.31 18.02
CA THR A 93 9.49 -2.21 18.28
C THR A 93 8.12 -2.60 17.71
N GLN A 94 7.51 -3.64 18.27
CA GLN A 94 6.30 -4.26 17.74
C GLN A 94 5.36 -4.64 18.89
N VAL A 95 4.09 -4.34 18.69
CA VAL A 95 2.98 -4.90 19.47
C VAL A 95 2.24 -5.85 18.55
N GLU A 96 2.02 -7.08 19.01
CA GLU A 96 1.24 -8.08 18.31
C GLU A 96 -0.13 -8.21 18.98
N VAL A 97 -1.17 -8.35 18.19
CA VAL A 97 -2.53 -8.65 18.65
C VAL A 97 -3.04 -9.79 17.78
N GLU A 98 -3.48 -10.86 18.40
CA GLU A 98 -4.10 -11.98 17.71
C GLU A 98 -5.58 -12.03 18.08
N LEU A 99 -6.44 -11.99 17.05
CA LEU A 99 -7.89 -12.03 17.22
C LEU A 99 -8.46 -13.27 16.54
N GLN A 100 -9.42 -13.92 17.20
CA GLN A 100 -10.12 -15.03 16.58
C GLN A 100 -11.08 -14.49 15.52
N TYR A 101 -11.30 -15.26 14.44
CA TYR A 101 -12.14 -14.81 13.32
C TYR A 101 -13.57 -14.41 13.73
N LYS A 102 -14.13 -15.08 14.76
CA LYS A 102 -15.44 -14.75 15.33
C LYS A 102 -15.51 -13.32 15.89
N ASP A 103 -14.37 -12.73 16.25
CA ASP A 103 -14.28 -11.41 16.86
C ASP A 103 -14.19 -10.28 15.81
N ARG A 104 -14.22 -10.60 14.50
CA ARG A 104 -14.15 -9.61 13.40
C ARG A 104 -15.12 -8.44 13.55
N ALA A 105 -16.30 -8.68 14.14
CA ALA A 105 -17.32 -7.67 14.32
C ALA A 105 -16.87 -6.52 15.23
N HIS A 106 -15.90 -6.74 16.14
CA HIS A 106 -15.29 -5.69 16.95
C HIS A 106 -14.46 -4.72 16.10
N LEU A 107 -13.81 -5.23 15.05
CA LEU A 107 -13.04 -4.42 14.11
C LEU A 107 -13.94 -3.66 13.14
N GLU A 108 -15.02 -4.29 12.67
CA GLU A 108 -15.96 -3.70 11.70
C GLU A 108 -16.76 -2.53 12.28
N LYS A 109 -17.06 -2.54 13.58
CA LYS A 109 -17.80 -1.45 14.27
C LYS A 109 -17.01 -0.13 14.38
N LEU A 110 -15.71 -0.14 14.10
CA LEU A 110 -14.80 0.98 14.36
C LEU A 110 -14.27 1.64 13.08
N CYS A 111 -14.67 1.10 11.92
CA CYS A 111 -14.38 1.62 10.57
C CYS A 111 -15.35 2.76 10.21
#